data_AF-A0A1A8UJ68-F1
#
_entry.id   AF-A0A1A8UJ68-F1
#
_cell.length_a   1.000
_cell.length_b   1.000
_cell.length_c   1.000
_cell.angle_alpha   90.00
_cell.angle_beta   90.00
_cell.angle_gamma   90.00
#
_symmetry.space_group_name_H-M   'P 1'
#
loop_
_entity.id
_entity.type
_entity.pdbx_description
1 polymer ?
#
loop_
_entity_poly.entity_id
_entity_poly.type
_entity_poly.pdbx_seq_one_letter_code
_entity_poly.pdbx_strand_id
1 'polypeptide(L)'
;MALLTNFTVLLVLACISHQMILGGCQKSHGRRGRGNRGQHKERSGQKVGRQTKSVSVSQMMGKWVTKDASECSWIAARETLITLNVTCRKGDISISCEYAARPSLCPQYASSEVDYWVQISKALKKHKNLCQDKHGLLRAGMCRGAAREAHFRLRV
;
A
#
# COMPACT_ATOMS: atom_id res chain seq x y z
N MET A 1 52.91 -5.25 -7.39
CA MET A 1 52.05 -4.86 -6.25
C MET A 1 51.18 -3.63 -6.54
N ALA A 2 51.71 -2.54 -7.14
CA ALA A 2 50.94 -1.31 -7.38
C ALA A 2 49.83 -1.40 -8.45
N LEU A 3 49.97 -2.27 -9.46
CA LEU A 3 48.95 -2.40 -10.52
C LEU A 3 47.66 -3.04 -9.99
N LEU A 4 47.78 -4.01 -9.09
CA LEU A 4 46.63 -4.70 -8.47
C LEU A 4 45.86 -3.76 -7.54
N THR A 5 46.56 -2.88 -6.80
CA THR A 5 45.92 -1.88 -5.93
C THR A 5 45.20 -0.80 -6.72
N ASN A 6 45.75 -0.38 -7.86
CA ASN A 6 45.06 0.56 -8.74
C ASN A 6 43.79 -0.05 -9.35
N PHE A 7 43.84 -1.33 -9.72
CA PHE A 7 42.68 -2.04 -10.26
C PHE A 7 41.60 -2.25 -9.19
N THR A 8 41.97 -2.61 -7.96
CA THR A 8 41.00 -2.73 -6.87
C THR A 8 40.38 -1.39 -6.48
N VAL A 9 41.15 -0.30 -6.47
CA VAL A 9 40.62 1.05 -6.23
C VAL A 9 39.64 1.47 -7.33
N LEU A 10 39.95 1.19 -8.60
CA LEU A 10 39.05 1.46 -9.73
C LEU A 10 37.74 0.67 -9.63
N LEU A 11 37.81 -0.61 -9.27
CA LEU A 11 36.62 -1.45 -9.09
C LEU A 11 35.75 -0.98 -7.91
N VAL A 12 36.36 -0.56 -6.80
CA VAL A 12 35.63 -0.02 -5.63
C VAL A 12 34.95 1.30 -6.00
N LEU A 13 35.63 2.21 -6.71
CA LEU A 13 35.03 3.47 -7.19
C LEU A 13 33.88 3.23 -8.16
N ALA A 14 34.00 2.25 -9.06
CA ALA A 14 32.93 1.84 -9.96
C ALA A 14 31.73 1.23 -9.20
N CYS A 15 31.96 0.50 -8.11
CA CYS A 15 30.87 -0.01 -7.27
C CYS A 15 30.13 1.10 -6.51
N ILE A 16 30.85 2.13 -6.04
CA ILE A 16 30.26 3.25 -5.31
C ILE A 16 29.42 4.14 -6.24
N SER A 17 29.85 4.36 -7.50
CA SER A 17 29.08 5.14 -8.47
C SER A 17 27.75 4.48 -8.86
N HIS A 18 27.69 3.13 -8.93
CA HIS A 18 26.44 2.41 -9.18
C HIS A 18 25.43 2.52 -8.02
N GLN A 19 25.88 2.64 -6.76
CA GLN A 19 24.99 2.86 -5.61
C GLN A 19 24.29 4.23 -5.67
N MET A 20 24.90 5.23 -6.32
CA MET A 20 24.38 6.60 -6.42
C MET A 20 23.33 6.79 -7.53
N ILE A 21 23.12 5.81 -8.41
CA ILE A 21 22.11 5.86 -9.49
C ILE A 21 20.73 5.35 -9.02
N LEU A 22 20.65 4.68 -7.86
CA LEU A 22 19.38 4.23 -7.25
C LEU A 22 18.99 5.01 -5.98
N GLY A 23 19.81 5.96 -5.53
CA GLY A 23 19.63 6.75 -4.30
C GLY A 23 19.14 8.20 -4.48
N GLY A 24 18.56 8.55 -5.63
CA GLY A 24 18.24 9.93 -5.99
C GLY A 24 16.77 10.21 -6.30
N CYS A 25 15.85 9.99 -5.36
CA CYS A 25 14.54 10.66 -5.39
C CYS A 25 14.51 11.75 -4.31
N GLN A 26 15.26 12.83 -4.54
CA GLN A 26 15.00 14.08 -3.85
C GLN A 26 13.60 14.57 -4.26
N LYS A 27 12.71 14.57 -3.26
CA LYS A 27 11.35 15.08 -3.35
C LYS A 27 11.39 16.59 -3.54
N SER A 28 11.46 17.04 -4.79
CA SER A 28 11.23 18.45 -5.14
C SER A 28 9.78 18.81 -4.81
N HIS A 29 9.59 19.64 -3.79
CA HIS A 29 8.33 20.30 -3.49
C HIS A 29 8.06 21.34 -4.59
N GLY A 30 7.42 20.90 -5.67
CA GLY A 30 6.87 21.78 -6.69
C GLY A 30 5.78 22.67 -6.08
N ARG A 31 6.08 23.96 -5.94
CA ARG A 31 5.12 25.03 -5.62
C ARG A 31 4.00 25.01 -6.66
N ARG A 32 2.80 24.57 -6.27
CA ARG A 32 1.61 24.64 -7.12
C ARG A 32 1.04 26.06 -7.03
N GLY A 33 0.95 26.68 -8.20
CA GLY A 33 0.62 28.09 -8.39
C GLY A 33 -0.71 28.52 -7.79
N ARG A 34 -0.67 29.77 -7.33
CA ARG A 34 -1.77 30.63 -6.89
C ARG A 34 -2.67 30.95 -8.09
N GLY A 35 -3.92 30.47 -8.06
CA GLY A 35 -4.99 30.86 -8.97
C GLY A 35 -6.22 31.26 -8.15
N ASN A 36 -6.55 32.54 -8.19
CA ASN A 36 -7.62 33.21 -7.45
C ASN A 36 -8.89 33.29 -8.31
N ARG A 37 -10.06 32.99 -7.71
CA ARG A 37 -11.47 33.32 -8.09
C ARG A 37 -12.37 32.16 -7.64
N GLY A 38 -13.43 32.30 -6.85
CA GLY A 38 -14.07 33.45 -6.22
C GLY A 38 -15.33 32.94 -5.48
N GLN A 39 -15.65 33.61 -4.36
CA GLN A 39 -16.98 33.95 -3.83
C GLN A 39 -18.13 32.91 -3.71
N HIS A 40 -18.56 32.75 -2.45
CA HIS A 40 -19.93 32.90 -1.92
C HIS A 40 -21.00 31.80 -2.16
N LYS A 41 -21.32 31.02 -1.11
CA LYS A 41 -22.65 31.02 -0.44
C LYS A 41 -22.78 29.95 0.67
N GLU A 42 -22.98 30.45 1.89
CA GLU A 42 -23.97 30.05 2.91
C GLU A 42 -24.58 28.62 2.95
N ARG A 43 -24.43 28.04 4.16
CA ARG A 43 -25.49 27.50 5.06
C ARG A 43 -26.12 26.11 4.85
N SER A 44 -25.96 25.33 5.92
CA SER A 44 -26.95 24.44 6.59
C SER A 44 -27.05 22.96 6.20
N GLY A 45 -27.22 22.11 7.24
CA GLY A 45 -27.61 20.69 7.17
C GLY A 45 -26.56 19.72 7.78
N GLN A 46 -26.40 19.65 9.10
CA GLN A 46 -27.06 18.71 10.02
C GLN A 46 -26.54 17.25 9.98
N LYS A 47 -25.64 16.97 10.93
CA LYS A 47 -25.43 15.76 11.75
C LYS A 47 -25.90 14.40 11.19
N VAL A 48 -24.95 13.47 11.00
CA VAL A 48 -25.10 12.07 11.46
C VAL A 48 -23.74 11.51 11.92
N GLY A 49 -23.67 11.17 13.21
CA GLY A 49 -23.03 9.94 13.69
C GLY A 49 -21.51 9.83 13.67
N ARG A 50 -20.86 10.42 14.66
CA ARG A 50 -19.63 9.86 15.25
C ARG A 50 -19.97 8.49 15.84
N GLN A 51 -19.82 7.42 15.06
CA GLN A 51 -19.91 6.07 15.59
C GLN A 51 -18.53 5.64 16.09
N THR A 52 -18.35 5.80 17.39
CA THR A 52 -17.46 4.99 18.22
C THR A 52 -17.67 3.52 17.90
N LYS A 53 -16.63 2.88 17.34
CA LYS A 53 -16.41 1.45 17.55
C LYS A 53 -15.10 1.31 18.31
N SER A 54 -15.22 0.93 19.56
CA SER A 54 -14.19 0.27 20.34
C SER A 54 -13.67 -0.92 19.53
N VAL A 55 -12.55 -0.76 18.83
CA VAL A 55 -11.79 -1.88 18.28
C VAL A 55 -10.56 -2.04 19.16
N SER A 56 -10.76 -2.65 20.31
CA SER A 56 -9.70 -3.10 21.20
C SER A 56 -9.36 -4.56 20.87
N VAL A 57 -8.82 -4.79 19.67
CA VAL A 57 -7.83 -5.82 19.32
C VAL A 57 -7.12 -5.28 18.08
N SER A 58 -5.80 -5.48 17.97
CA SER A 58 -4.89 -4.95 16.95
C SER A 58 -5.28 -5.25 15.47
N GLN A 59 -6.38 -4.71 14.98
CA GLN A 59 -6.92 -4.94 13.64
C GLN A 59 -6.72 -3.69 12.76
N MET A 60 -6.23 -3.88 11.53
CA MET A 60 -6.22 -2.82 10.52
C MET A 60 -7.46 -2.91 9.66
N MET A 61 -8.04 -1.77 9.29
CA MET A 61 -9.19 -1.75 8.39
C MET A 61 -9.13 -0.55 7.46
N GLY A 62 -9.88 -0.63 6.37
CA GLY A 62 -10.05 0.49 5.45
C GLY A 62 -11.29 0.35 4.59
N LYS A 63 -11.67 1.44 3.94
CA LYS A 63 -12.80 1.51 3.01
C LYS A 63 -12.42 2.31 1.77
N TRP A 64 -13.05 1.96 0.64
CA TRP A 64 -12.90 2.69 -0.61
C TRP A 64 -14.11 2.47 -1.49
N VAL A 65 -14.33 3.41 -2.42
CA VAL A 65 -15.31 3.27 -3.48
C VAL A 65 -14.54 3.02 -4.78
N THR A 66 -14.95 1.99 -5.52
CA THR A 66 -14.39 1.68 -6.84
C THR A 66 -14.97 2.61 -7.91
N LYS A 67 -14.39 2.59 -9.12
CA LYS A 67 -14.85 3.44 -10.23
C LYS A 67 -16.30 3.15 -10.65
N ASP A 68 -16.76 1.91 -10.47
CA ASP A 68 -18.12 1.46 -10.77
C ASP A 68 -19.10 1.68 -9.60
N ALA A 69 -18.73 2.56 -8.65
CA ALA A 69 -19.51 2.94 -7.47
C ALA A 69 -19.79 1.79 -6.48
N SER A 70 -18.98 0.74 -6.48
CA SER A 70 -19.06 -0.31 -5.46
C SER A 70 -18.36 0.13 -4.19
N GLU A 71 -19.04 -0.01 -3.04
CA GLU A 71 -18.47 0.26 -1.71
C GLU A 71 -17.69 -0.95 -1.23
N CYS A 72 -16.37 -0.82 -1.15
CA CYS A 72 -15.49 -1.86 -0.66
C CYS A 72 -14.90 -1.52 0.71
N SER A 73 -14.70 -2.55 1.52
CA SER A 73 -14.06 -2.48 2.82
C SER A 73 -13.12 -3.65 3.01
N TRP A 74 -12.09 -3.45 3.81
CA TRP A 74 -11.14 -4.50 4.14
C TRP A 74 -10.84 -4.48 5.64
N ILE A 75 -10.59 -5.66 6.20
CA ILE A 75 -10.20 -5.86 7.59
C ILE A 75 -9.06 -6.87 7.61
N ALA A 76 -7.99 -6.57 8.34
CA ALA A 76 -6.83 -7.43 8.52
C ALA A 76 -6.63 -7.79 9.99
N ALA A 77 -6.37 -9.08 10.24
CA ALA A 77 -5.98 -9.60 11.54
C ALA A 77 -4.45 -9.65 11.66
N ARG A 78 -3.90 -9.08 12.75
CA ARG A 78 -2.46 -9.14 13.01
C ARG A 78 -2.06 -10.49 13.59
N GLU A 79 -1.56 -11.34 12.70
CA GLU A 79 -1.03 -12.67 12.98
C GLU A 79 0.30 -12.85 12.21
N THR A 80 1.00 -13.96 12.44
CA THR A 80 2.20 -14.30 11.64
C THR A 80 1.86 -14.53 10.17
N LEU A 81 0.68 -15.09 9.91
CA LEU A 81 0.03 -15.15 8.62
C LEU A 81 -1.12 -14.15 8.63
N ILE A 82 -0.92 -12.98 8.05
CA ILE A 82 -1.91 -11.94 8.04
C ILE A 82 -3.01 -12.30 7.05
N THR A 83 -4.24 -12.29 7.55
CA THR A 83 -5.45 -12.55 6.77
C THR A 83 -6.20 -11.24 6.55
N LEU A 84 -6.50 -10.93 5.29
CA LEU A 84 -7.15 -9.72 4.82
C LEU A 84 -8.50 -10.08 4.20
N ASN A 85 -9.58 -9.82 4.91
CA ASN A 85 -10.94 -10.00 4.41
C ASN A 85 -11.39 -8.74 3.67
N VAL A 86 -11.78 -8.89 2.40
CA VAL A 86 -12.28 -7.82 1.54
C VAL A 86 -13.75 -8.07 1.25
N THR A 87 -14.58 -7.05 1.47
CA THR A 87 -16.01 -7.08 1.18
C THR A 87 -16.37 -5.90 0.31
N CYS A 88 -16.97 -6.14 -0.85
CA CYS A 88 -17.49 -5.12 -1.77
C CYS A 88 -19.00 -5.26 -1.93
N ARG A 89 -19.72 -4.14 -1.84
CA ARG A 89 -21.18 -4.05 -2.04
C ARG A 89 -21.50 -3.15 -3.22
N LYS A 90 -22.48 -3.57 -4.01
CA LYS A 90 -23.07 -2.79 -5.11
C LYS A 90 -24.58 -2.98 -5.08
N GLY A 91 -25.31 -2.02 -4.53
CA GLY A 91 -26.72 -2.18 -4.21
C GLY A 91 -26.92 -3.36 -3.24
N ASP A 92 -27.70 -4.34 -3.65
CA ASP A 92 -28.01 -5.54 -2.86
C ASP A 92 -26.99 -6.68 -3.05
N ILE A 93 -26.09 -6.57 -4.03
CA ILE A 93 -25.07 -7.58 -4.29
C ILE A 93 -23.87 -7.32 -3.38
N SER A 94 -23.48 -8.31 -2.58
CA SER A 94 -22.26 -8.28 -1.77
C SER A 94 -21.34 -9.45 -2.12
N ILE A 95 -20.08 -9.15 -2.37
CA ILE A 95 -19.03 -10.15 -2.61
C ILE A 95 -17.99 -10.00 -1.50
N SER A 96 -17.60 -11.11 -0.89
CA SER A 96 -16.50 -11.18 0.07
C SER A 96 -15.45 -12.19 -0.37
N CYS A 97 -14.19 -11.92 -0.03
CA CYS A 97 -13.10 -12.85 -0.23
C CYS A 97 -11.97 -12.61 0.76
N GLU A 98 -11.15 -13.63 0.95
CA GLU A 98 -10.04 -13.62 1.90
C GLU A 98 -8.70 -13.65 1.15
N TYR A 99 -7.74 -12.83 1.59
CA TYR A 99 -6.36 -12.89 1.13
C TYR A 99 -5.43 -13.23 2.30
N ALA A 100 -4.32 -13.89 2.03
CA ALA A 100 -3.30 -14.16 3.04
C ALA A 100 -1.88 -13.79 2.58
N ALA A 101 -1.06 -13.32 3.53
CA ALA A 101 0.35 -12.99 3.33
C ALA A 101 1.16 -13.23 4.61
N ARG A 102 2.48 -13.36 4.46
CA ARG A 102 3.47 -13.32 5.54
C ARG A 102 4.37 -12.09 5.39
N PRO A 103 3.92 -10.88 5.78
CA PRO A 103 4.69 -9.64 5.56
C PRO A 103 6.04 -9.61 6.28
N SER A 104 6.24 -10.46 7.29
CA SER A 104 7.52 -10.67 7.95
C SER A 104 8.65 -11.14 7.02
N LEU A 105 8.32 -11.75 5.87
CA LEU A 105 9.28 -12.11 4.82
C LEU A 105 9.77 -10.91 3.99
N CYS A 106 9.22 -9.72 4.26
CA CYS A 106 9.67 -8.44 3.73
C CYS A 106 10.28 -7.61 4.87
N PRO A 107 11.62 -7.46 4.94
CA PRO A 107 12.27 -6.75 6.06
C PRO A 107 11.75 -5.33 6.28
N GLN A 108 11.36 -4.65 5.19
CA GLN A 108 10.82 -3.29 5.23
C GLN A 108 9.49 -3.20 6.00
N TYR A 109 8.73 -4.30 6.11
CA TYR A 109 7.45 -4.31 6.84
C TYR A 109 7.63 -3.90 8.31
N ALA A 110 8.65 -4.46 8.98
CA ALA A 110 8.93 -4.15 10.38
C ALA A 110 9.41 -2.71 10.58
N SER A 111 10.07 -2.13 9.57
CA SER A 111 10.59 -0.77 9.62
C SER A 111 9.52 0.31 9.38
N SER A 112 8.50 0.03 8.57
CA SER A 112 7.39 0.97 8.33
C SER A 112 6.05 0.26 8.07
N GLU A 113 5.43 -0.23 9.14
CA GLU A 113 4.14 -0.91 9.07
C GLU A 113 3.02 0.03 8.57
N VAL A 114 3.03 1.30 8.99
CA VAL A 114 2.02 2.28 8.56
C VAL A 114 2.07 2.49 7.04
N ASP A 115 3.26 2.70 6.47
CA ASP A 115 3.40 2.88 5.01
C ASP A 115 3.04 1.61 4.25
N TYR A 116 3.33 0.44 4.81
CA TYR A 116 2.91 -0.84 4.23
C TYR A 116 1.40 -0.87 4.02
N TRP A 117 0.61 -0.56 5.06
CA TRP A 117 -0.86 -0.59 4.96
C TRP A 117 -1.44 0.50 4.05
N VAL A 118 -0.78 1.66 3.97
CA VAL A 118 -1.11 2.70 2.97
C VAL A 118 -0.89 2.16 1.56
N GLN A 119 0.19 1.42 1.32
CA GLN A 119 0.49 0.83 0.02
C GLN A 119 -0.48 -0.31 -0.34
N ILE A 120 -0.83 -1.18 0.60
CA ILE A 120 -1.85 -2.22 0.42
C ILE A 120 -3.21 -1.60 0.08
N SER A 121 -3.62 -0.55 0.80
CA SER A 121 -4.86 0.18 0.50
C SER A 121 -4.88 0.76 -0.92
N LYS A 122 -3.74 1.28 -1.38
CA LYS A 122 -3.59 1.77 -2.76
C LYS A 122 -3.62 0.63 -3.79
N ALA A 123 -3.02 -0.53 -3.47
CA ALA A 123 -3.05 -1.70 -4.32
C ALA A 123 -4.48 -2.24 -4.50
N LEU A 124 -5.24 -2.35 -3.41
CA LEU A 124 -6.67 -2.73 -3.43
C LEU A 124 -7.48 -1.81 -4.33
N LYS A 125 -7.33 -0.49 -4.18
CA LYS A 125 -8.03 0.51 -5.02
C LYS A 125 -7.69 0.40 -6.51
N LYS A 126 -6.49 -0.07 -6.85
CA LYS A 126 -6.02 -0.21 -8.24
C LYS A 126 -6.39 -1.54 -8.86
N HIS A 127 -6.69 -2.56 -8.06
CA HIS A 127 -6.95 -3.91 -8.54
C HIS A 127 -8.33 -3.97 -9.21
N LYS A 128 -8.38 -4.34 -10.49
CA LYS A 128 -9.64 -4.37 -11.26
C LYS A 128 -10.50 -5.59 -10.93
N ASN A 129 -9.87 -6.73 -10.68
CA ASN A 129 -10.54 -8.03 -10.53
C ASN A 129 -10.39 -8.57 -9.10
N LEU A 130 -10.77 -7.77 -8.11
CA LEU A 130 -10.77 -8.23 -6.72
C LEU A 130 -11.68 -9.45 -6.56
N CYS A 131 -11.25 -10.42 -5.75
CA CYS A 131 -11.96 -11.67 -5.45
C CYS A 131 -12.13 -12.64 -6.64
N GLN A 132 -11.65 -12.31 -7.83
CA GLN A 132 -11.75 -13.15 -9.02
C GLN A 132 -10.38 -13.68 -9.46
N ASP A 133 -9.33 -12.87 -9.34
CA ASP A 133 -7.99 -13.25 -9.80
C ASP A 133 -7.24 -14.08 -8.75
N LYS A 134 -7.21 -15.41 -8.94
CA LYS A 134 -6.49 -16.36 -8.09
C LYS A 134 -4.96 -16.22 -8.17
N HIS A 135 -4.45 -15.66 -9.26
CA HIS A 135 -3.01 -15.49 -9.48
C HIS A 135 -2.52 -14.07 -9.13
N GLY A 136 -3.46 -13.13 -9.03
CA GLY A 136 -3.25 -11.75 -8.64
C GLY A 136 -2.55 -11.63 -7.28
N LEU A 137 -1.53 -10.77 -7.24
CA LEU A 137 -0.80 -10.45 -6.02
C LEU A 137 -1.10 -9.01 -5.62
N LEU A 138 -1.62 -8.84 -4.41
CA LEU A 138 -1.74 -7.54 -3.77
C LEU A 138 -0.40 -7.22 -3.10
N ARG A 139 0.39 -6.37 -3.77
CA ARG A 139 1.77 -6.06 -3.37
C ARG A 139 1.86 -4.68 -2.70
N ALA A 140 2.59 -4.62 -1.60
CA ALA A 140 3.18 -3.36 -1.16
C ALA A 140 4.43 -3.07 -2.01
N GLY A 141 4.56 -1.86 -2.55
CA GLY A 141 5.71 -1.45 -3.35
C GLY A 141 7.05 -1.60 -2.62
N MET A 142 7.08 -1.34 -1.31
CA MET A 142 8.25 -1.55 -0.45
C MET A 142 8.67 -3.02 -0.33
N CYS A 143 7.77 -3.96 -0.65
CA CYS A 143 8.03 -5.39 -0.62
C CYS A 143 8.17 -5.98 -2.03
N ARG A 144 8.29 -5.17 -3.09
CA ARG A 144 8.26 -5.65 -4.49
C ARG A 144 9.25 -6.79 -4.78
N GLY A 145 10.43 -6.77 -4.16
CA GLY A 145 11.48 -7.79 -4.31
C GLY A 145 11.42 -8.93 -3.28
N ALA A 146 10.45 -8.92 -2.35
CA ALA A 146 10.30 -9.97 -1.35
C ALA A 146 9.72 -11.25 -1.97
N ALA A 147 9.89 -12.37 -1.25
CA ALA A 147 9.35 -13.68 -1.61
C ALA A 147 7.84 -13.62 -1.88
N ARG A 148 7.32 -14.57 -2.68
CA ARG A 148 5.93 -14.54 -3.15
C ARG A 148 4.93 -14.57 -1.98
N GLU A 149 5.30 -15.26 -0.91
CA GLU A 149 4.54 -15.45 0.33
C GLU A 149 4.43 -14.14 1.13
N ALA A 150 5.30 -13.15 0.88
CA ALA A 150 5.22 -11.83 1.51
C ALA A 150 4.06 -10.98 0.95
N HIS A 151 3.51 -11.35 -0.21
CA HIS A 151 2.44 -10.63 -0.89
C HIS A 151 1.09 -11.30 -0.62
N PHE A 152 0.04 -10.49 -0.55
CA PHE A 152 -1.32 -10.99 -0.35
C PHE A 152 -1.82 -11.76 -1.57
N ARG A 153 -2.34 -12.96 -1.32
CA ARG A 153 -2.89 -13.88 -2.31
C ARG A 153 -4.30 -14.26 -1.95
N LEU A 154 -5.18 -14.31 -2.95
CA LEU A 154 -6.54 -14.79 -2.77
C LEU A 154 -6.49 -16.24 -2.25
N ARG A 155 -7.15 -16.48 -1.11
CA ARG A 155 -7.41 -17.83 -0.62
C ARG A 155 -8.60 -18.38 -1.38
N VAL A 156 -8.43 -19.60 -1.88
CA VAL A 156 -9.41 -20.35 -2.68
C VAL A 156 -9.99 -21.45 -1.81
#